data_AF-A0A2T2YPU2-F1
#
_entry.id   AF-A0A2T2YPU2-F1
#
_cell.length_a   1.000
_cell.length_b   1.000
_cell.length_c   1.000
_cell.angle_alpha   90.00
_cell.angle_beta   90.00
_cell.angle_gamma   90.00
#
_symmetry.space_group_name_H-M   'P 1'
#
loop_
_entity.id
_entity.type
_entity.pdbx_description
1 polymer ?
#
loop_
_entity_poly.entity_id
_entity_poly.type
_entity_poly.pdbx_seq_one_letter_code
_entity_poly.pdbx_strand_id
1 'polypeptide(L)'
;ISVVERLDTSVLRARRRVGGVGRAGYDPDMLLTLLVWAWAQGQRSSRVIERLCSRDIAFRVICAGDVPDHSTISRFRAEAAEAVEDLFAQVLRLCAGWGMGELGVVALDGVKIASNASISANRGEQGLRKAAAEQGVRDAAAAAARRAAVEHAATDAAEDELYGAGCRGGHVPAD
;
A
#
# COMPACT_ATOMS: atom_id res chain seq x y z
N ILE A 1 -11.58 -8.65 4.46
CA ILE A 1 -11.84 -7.21 4.67
C ILE A 1 -12.44 -6.69 3.37
N SER A 2 -13.66 -6.14 3.40
CA SER A 2 -14.42 -5.77 2.17
C SER A 2 -13.76 -4.68 1.33
N VAL A 3 -12.79 -3.93 1.88
CA VAL A 3 -12.05 -2.91 1.13
C VAL A 3 -11.07 -3.55 0.15
N VAL A 4 -10.29 -4.55 0.56
CA VAL A 4 -9.29 -5.19 -0.31
C VAL A 4 -9.96 -5.89 -1.50
N GLU A 5 -11.14 -6.48 -1.29
CA GLU A 5 -11.96 -7.07 -2.36
C GLU A 5 -12.43 -6.06 -3.42
N ARG A 6 -12.42 -4.76 -3.10
CA ARG A 6 -12.79 -3.66 -4.02
C ARG A 6 -11.59 -2.99 -4.67
N LEU A 7 -10.37 -3.41 -4.33
CA LEU A 7 -9.14 -2.92 -4.93
C LEU A 7 -8.68 -3.88 -6.02
N ASP A 8 -8.21 -3.32 -7.13
CA ASP A 8 -7.45 -4.05 -8.13
C ASP A 8 -6.05 -4.31 -7.59
N THR A 9 -5.83 -5.54 -7.12
CA THR A 9 -4.55 -6.06 -6.61
C THR A 9 -3.81 -6.90 -7.66
N SER A 10 -4.23 -6.87 -8.92
CA SER A 10 -3.66 -7.72 -10.00
C SER A 10 -2.14 -7.62 -10.10
N VAL A 11 -1.58 -6.42 -9.96
CA VAL A 11 -0.12 -6.18 -9.97
C VAL A 11 0.58 -6.93 -8.83
N LEU A 12 0.00 -6.93 -7.62
CA LEU A 12 0.55 -7.63 -6.47
C LEU A 12 0.41 -9.15 -6.64
N ARG A 13 -0.72 -9.61 -7.17
CA ARG A 13 -0.98 -11.03 -7.48
C ARG A 13 -0.02 -11.56 -8.53
N ALA A 14 0.30 -10.78 -9.57
CA ALA A 14 1.25 -11.15 -10.61
C ALA A 14 2.69 -11.32 -10.09
N ARG A 15 3.06 -10.60 -9.02
CA ARG A 15 4.38 -10.70 -8.37
C ARG A 15 4.51 -11.91 -7.44
N ARG A 16 3.38 -12.54 -7.07
CA ARG A 16 3.35 -13.69 -6.18
C ARG A 16 4.11 -14.87 -6.79
N ARG A 17 5.11 -15.37 -6.09
CA ARG A 17 5.82 -16.59 -6.48
C ARG A 17 5.00 -17.82 -6.09
N VAL A 18 4.44 -18.49 -7.11
CA VAL A 18 3.68 -19.74 -6.96
C VAL A 18 4.47 -20.86 -7.64
N GLY A 19 4.96 -21.84 -6.86
CA GLY A 19 5.78 -22.96 -7.34
C GLY A 19 7.30 -22.73 -7.25
N GLY A 20 8.08 -23.77 -7.59
CA GLY A 20 9.54 -23.82 -7.45
C GLY A 20 10.03 -24.53 -6.19
N VAL A 21 11.30 -24.33 -5.82
CA VAL A 21 11.89 -24.89 -4.59
C VAL A 21 11.50 -24.00 -3.40
N GLY A 22 10.83 -24.59 -2.40
CA GLY A 22 10.40 -23.92 -1.18
C GLY A 22 8.88 -23.76 -1.06
N ARG A 23 8.45 -23.01 -0.04
CA ARG A 23 7.03 -22.75 0.22
C ARG A 23 6.46 -21.76 -0.79
N ALA A 24 5.23 -21.98 -1.24
CA ALA A 24 4.49 -20.99 -2.03
C ALA A 24 4.40 -19.66 -1.26
N GLY A 25 4.52 -18.54 -1.98
CA GLY A 25 4.35 -17.23 -1.37
C GLY A 25 2.95 -17.05 -0.77
N TYR A 26 2.87 -16.23 0.28
CA TYR A 26 1.60 -15.82 0.89
C TYR A 26 0.65 -15.20 -0.15
N ASP A 27 -0.66 -15.24 0.11
CA ASP A 27 -1.62 -14.52 -0.72
C ASP A 27 -1.41 -13.00 -0.56
N PRO A 28 -1.15 -12.25 -1.65
CA PRO A 28 -0.98 -10.80 -1.59
C PRO A 28 -2.18 -10.06 -1.01
N ASP A 29 -3.40 -10.55 -1.20
CA ASP A 29 -4.59 -9.92 -0.63
C ASP A 29 -4.66 -10.13 0.89
N MET A 30 -4.17 -11.27 1.38
CA MET A 30 -4.03 -11.51 2.82
C MET A 30 -2.98 -10.56 3.41
N LEU A 31 -1.80 -10.44 2.79
CA LEU A 31 -0.76 -9.53 3.26
C LEU A 31 -1.19 -8.07 3.19
N LEU A 32 -1.90 -7.67 2.13
CA LEU A 32 -2.46 -6.32 2.02
C LEU A 32 -3.53 -6.05 3.09
N THR A 33 -4.42 -7.02 3.33
CA THR A 33 -5.40 -7.00 4.41
C THR A 33 -4.73 -6.81 5.76
N LEU A 34 -3.64 -7.54 6.01
CA LEU A 34 -2.86 -7.47 7.24
C LEU A 34 -2.26 -6.08 7.45
N LEU A 35 -1.67 -5.49 6.41
CA LEU A 35 -1.09 -4.15 6.47
C LEU A 35 -2.13 -3.06 6.70
N VAL A 36 -3.23 -3.11 5.95
CA VAL A 36 -4.34 -2.15 6.11
C VAL A 36 -4.89 -2.20 7.53
N TRP A 37 -5.06 -3.41 8.08
CA TRP A 37 -5.49 -3.59 9.46
C TRP A 37 -4.47 -3.06 10.47
N ALA A 38 -3.19 -3.38 10.31
CA ALA A 38 -2.12 -2.87 11.17
C ALA A 38 -2.08 -1.34 11.19
N TRP A 39 -2.17 -0.71 10.02
CA TRP A 39 -2.15 0.75 9.89
C TRP A 39 -3.38 1.42 10.47
N ALA A 40 -4.55 0.79 10.37
CA ALA A 40 -5.77 1.27 11.01
C ALA A 40 -5.62 1.31 12.55
N GLN A 41 -4.77 0.45 13.11
CA GLN A 41 -4.41 0.43 14.54
C GLN A 41 -3.17 1.27 14.87
N GLY A 42 -2.64 2.05 13.90
CA GLY A 42 -1.43 2.86 14.07
C GLY A 42 -0.13 2.06 14.11
N GLN A 43 -0.15 0.76 13.80
CA GLN A 43 1.02 -0.10 13.91
C GLN A 43 1.86 -0.08 12.62
N ARG A 44 3.11 0.38 12.72
CA ARG A 44 4.02 0.56 11.57
C ARG A 44 5.21 -0.41 11.52
N SER A 45 5.70 -0.86 12.68
CA SER A 45 6.81 -1.85 12.77
C SER A 45 6.38 -3.23 12.25
N SER A 46 7.14 -3.78 11.29
CA SER A 46 6.93 -5.14 10.79
C SER A 46 7.14 -6.20 11.87
N ARG A 47 8.02 -5.96 12.84
CA ARG A 47 8.29 -6.85 13.97
C ARG A 47 7.13 -6.89 14.96
N VAL A 48 6.52 -5.75 15.23
CA VAL A 48 5.32 -5.71 16.05
C VAL A 48 4.17 -6.39 15.33
N ILE A 49 4.00 -6.17 14.02
CA ILE A 49 2.96 -6.85 13.21
C ILE A 49 3.15 -8.37 13.29
N GLU A 50 4.37 -8.90 13.10
CA GLU A 50 4.67 -10.33 13.28
C GLU A 50 4.21 -10.86 14.66
N ARG A 51 4.50 -10.13 15.74
CA ARG A 51 4.06 -10.51 17.09
C ARG A 51 2.54 -10.49 17.24
N LEU A 52 1.87 -9.49 16.66
CA LEU A 52 0.41 -9.37 16.67
C LEU A 52 -0.24 -10.53 15.90
N CYS A 53 0.33 -10.98 14.78
CA CYS A 53 -0.12 -12.17 14.05
C CYS A 53 -0.18 -13.44 14.90
N SER A 54 0.55 -13.50 16.00
CA SER A 54 0.53 -14.65 16.93
C SER A 54 -0.35 -14.43 18.17
N ARG A 55 -0.58 -13.18 18.57
CA ARG A 55 -1.19 -12.83 19.87
C ARG A 55 -2.60 -12.26 19.74
N ASP A 56 -2.83 -11.45 18.73
CA ASP A 56 -4.10 -10.76 18.52
C ASP A 56 -5.04 -11.59 17.64
N ILE A 57 -6.31 -11.70 18.07
CA ILE A 57 -7.30 -12.53 17.39
C ILE A 57 -7.57 -12.03 15.97
N ALA A 58 -7.66 -10.72 15.74
CA ALA A 58 -7.96 -10.17 14.43
C ALA A 58 -6.82 -10.46 13.44
N PHE A 59 -5.57 -10.28 13.86
CA PHE A 59 -4.40 -10.58 13.03
C PHE A 59 -4.30 -12.09 12.74
N ARG A 60 -4.55 -12.94 13.74
CA ARG A 60 -4.57 -14.40 13.56
C ARG A 60 -5.63 -14.86 12.55
N VAL A 61 -6.81 -14.25 12.59
CA VAL A 61 -7.90 -14.53 11.63
C VAL A 61 -7.49 -14.11 10.22
N ILE A 62 -6.89 -12.93 10.05
CA ILE A 62 -6.38 -12.48 8.75
C ILE A 62 -5.35 -13.47 8.19
N CYS A 63 -4.41 -13.91 9.02
CA CYS A 63 -3.37 -14.84 8.61
C CYS A 63 -3.86 -16.28 8.43
N ALA A 64 -5.10 -16.62 8.82
CA ALA A 64 -5.63 -17.98 8.82
C ALA A 64 -4.69 -19.01 9.51
N GLY A 65 -3.96 -18.57 10.54
CA GLY A 65 -2.96 -19.38 11.26
C GLY A 65 -1.58 -19.46 10.60
N ASP A 66 -1.41 -18.91 9.40
CA ASP A 66 -0.14 -18.85 8.67
C ASP A 66 0.58 -17.52 8.91
N VAL A 67 1.42 -17.46 9.94
CA VAL A 67 2.03 -16.21 10.40
C VAL A 67 3.24 -15.81 9.54
N PRO A 68 3.19 -14.68 8.80
CA PRO A 68 4.35 -14.15 8.10
C PRO A 68 5.35 -13.56 9.10
N ASP A 69 6.64 -13.78 8.84
CA ASP A 69 7.72 -13.11 9.58
C ASP A 69 7.85 -11.63 9.18
N HIS A 70 8.50 -10.83 10.04
CA HIS A 70 8.71 -9.41 9.81
C HIS A 70 9.46 -9.14 8.49
N SER A 71 10.39 -10.01 8.08
CA SER A 71 11.14 -9.86 6.84
C SER A 71 10.25 -10.04 5.61
N THR A 72 9.25 -10.92 5.68
CA THR A 72 8.23 -11.13 4.65
C THR A 72 7.29 -9.94 4.60
N ILE A 73 6.85 -9.44 5.75
CA ILE A 73 6.00 -8.24 5.83
C ILE A 73 6.73 -7.02 5.26
N SER A 74 7.99 -6.79 5.65
CA SER A 74 8.81 -5.66 5.19
C SER A 74 9.08 -5.74 3.68
N ARG A 75 9.45 -6.92 3.16
CA ARG A 75 9.62 -7.13 1.71
C ARG A 75 8.34 -6.89 0.93
N PHE A 76 7.21 -7.45 1.39
CA PHE A 76 5.93 -7.24 0.73
C PHE A 76 5.53 -5.76 0.74
N ARG A 77 5.80 -5.02 1.82
CA ARG A 77 5.60 -3.56 1.85
C ARG A 77 6.45 -2.83 0.81
N ALA A 78 7.72 -3.18 0.67
CA ALA A 78 8.59 -2.58 -0.35
C ALA A 78 8.08 -2.88 -1.76
N GLU A 79 7.67 -4.11 -2.04
CA GLU A 79 7.06 -4.49 -3.32
C GLU A 79 5.72 -3.78 -3.57
N ALA A 80 4.90 -3.63 -2.52
CA ALA A 80 3.60 -2.95 -2.61
C ALA A 80 3.74 -1.43 -2.74
N ALA A 81 4.85 -0.84 -2.27
CA ALA A 81 5.13 0.59 -2.42
C ALA A 81 5.26 1.04 -3.88
N GLU A 82 5.48 0.14 -4.82
CA GLU A 82 5.44 0.47 -6.25
C GLU A 82 4.01 0.53 -6.81
N ALA A 83 3.06 -0.16 -6.16
CA ALA A 83 1.65 -0.20 -6.55
C ALA A 83 0.75 0.67 -5.66
N VAL A 84 1.32 1.26 -4.59
CA VAL A 84 0.57 1.94 -3.55
C VAL A 84 -0.10 3.22 -4.06
N GLU A 85 0.50 3.93 -5.03
CA GLU A 85 -0.08 5.16 -5.59
C GLU A 85 -1.41 4.86 -6.27
N ASP A 86 -1.43 3.79 -7.09
CA ASP A 86 -2.63 3.31 -7.77
C ASP A 86 -3.67 2.76 -6.79
N LEU A 87 -3.25 1.96 -5.81
CA LEU A 87 -4.15 1.41 -4.79
C LEU A 87 -4.78 2.53 -3.95
N PHE A 88 -4.02 3.56 -3.57
CA PHE A 88 -4.54 4.68 -2.79
C PHE A 88 -5.45 5.58 -3.63
N ALA A 89 -5.14 5.79 -4.92
CA ALA A 89 -6.04 6.47 -5.83
C ALA A 89 -7.37 5.71 -6.03
N GLN A 90 -7.36 4.37 -5.98
CA GLN A 90 -8.58 3.56 -5.96
C GLN A 90 -9.38 3.77 -4.67
N VAL A 91 -8.72 3.78 -3.50
CA VAL A 91 -9.38 4.09 -2.21
C VAL A 91 -10.01 5.47 -2.23
N LEU A 92 -9.30 6.52 -2.68
CA LEU A 92 -9.85 7.87 -2.75
C LEU A 92 -11.02 7.98 -3.73
N ARG A 93 -10.99 7.25 -4.86
CA ARG A 93 -12.13 7.17 -5.78
C ARG A 93 -13.34 6.49 -5.14
N LEU A 94 -13.14 5.45 -4.35
CA LEU A 94 -14.21 4.81 -3.59
C LEU A 94 -14.81 5.78 -2.55
N CYS A 95 -13.96 6.50 -1.81
CA CYS A 95 -14.38 7.54 -0.87
C CYS A 95 -15.19 8.64 -1.57
N ALA A 96 -14.71 9.15 -2.71
CA ALA A 96 -15.43 10.15 -3.51
C ALA A 96 -16.79 9.63 -4.01
N GLY A 97 -16.85 8.37 -4.46
CA GLY A 97 -18.10 7.72 -4.86
C GLY A 97 -19.11 7.56 -3.71
N TRP A 98 -18.63 7.49 -2.46
CA TRP A 98 -19.47 7.45 -1.26
C TRP A 98 -19.74 8.83 -0.65
N GLY A 99 -19.29 9.92 -1.29
CA GLY A 99 -19.44 11.28 -0.77
C GLY A 99 -18.59 11.56 0.47
N MET A 100 -17.55 10.74 0.73
CA MET A 100 -16.66 10.91 1.86
C MET A 100 -15.50 11.85 1.49
N GLY A 101 -15.58 13.09 1.97
CA GLY A 101 -14.51 14.09 1.91
C GLY A 101 -14.62 15.10 0.76
N GLU A 102 -14.10 16.30 0.98
CA GLU A 102 -13.83 17.28 -0.07
C GLU A 102 -12.39 17.10 -0.55
N LEU A 103 -12.19 16.96 -1.87
CA LEU A 103 -10.84 17.08 -2.42
C LEU A 103 -10.38 18.52 -2.23
N GLY A 104 -9.25 18.73 -1.56
CA GLY A 104 -8.63 20.05 -1.45
C GLY A 104 -8.36 20.67 -2.83
N VAL A 105 -8.19 21.99 -2.87
CA VAL A 105 -7.97 22.73 -4.12
C VAL A 105 -6.73 22.24 -4.83
N VAL A 106 -6.92 21.63 -6.01
CA VAL A 106 -5.83 21.20 -6.90
C VAL A 106 -5.68 22.27 -7.96
N ALA A 107 -4.59 23.04 -7.86
CA ALA A 107 -4.24 24.04 -8.87
C ALA A 107 -3.45 23.35 -9.99
N LEU A 108 -4.06 23.26 -11.18
CA LEU A 108 -3.39 22.81 -12.40
C LEU A 108 -3.15 24.01 -13.29
N ASP A 109 -1.89 24.43 -13.40
CA ASP A 109 -1.49 25.44 -14.38
C ASP A 109 -1.29 24.78 -15.74
N GLY A 110 -2.12 25.15 -16.72
CA GLY A 110 -2.11 24.54 -18.04
C GLY A 110 -1.06 25.20 -18.93
N VAL A 111 0.03 24.48 -19.25
CA VAL A 111 0.92 24.88 -20.36
C VAL A 111 0.29 24.48 -21.70
N LYS A 112 0.17 25.44 -22.62
CA LYS A 112 -0.26 25.17 -24.00
C LYS A 112 0.90 24.55 -24.78
N ILE A 113 0.86 23.23 -24.98
CA ILE A 113 1.81 22.50 -25.81
C ILE A 113 1.21 22.29 -27.21
N ALA A 114 1.92 22.72 -28.25
CA ALA A 114 1.56 22.41 -29.64
C ALA A 114 1.64 20.89 -29.85
N SER A 115 0.49 20.26 -30.02
CA SER A 115 0.32 18.81 -30.20
C SER A 115 -0.59 18.56 -31.40
N ASN A 116 -0.51 17.36 -31.99
CA ASN A 116 -1.42 16.90 -33.05
C ASN A 116 -2.83 16.69 -32.46
N ALA A 117 -3.51 17.78 -32.15
CA ALA A 117 -4.79 17.81 -31.48
C ALA A 117 -5.91 17.62 -32.50
N SER A 118 -6.43 16.40 -32.59
CA SER A 118 -7.70 16.16 -33.29
C SER A 118 -8.81 16.96 -32.63
N ILE A 119 -9.68 17.60 -33.42
CA ILE A 119 -10.89 18.27 -32.94
C ILE A 119 -11.77 17.27 -32.15
N SER A 120 -11.74 15.98 -32.50
CA SER A 120 -12.46 14.92 -31.77
C SER A 120 -11.87 14.57 -30.39
N ALA A 121 -10.66 15.05 -30.08
CA ALA A 121 -10.01 14.85 -28.78
C ALA A 121 -10.16 16.08 -27.84
N ASN A 122 -10.84 17.14 -28.29
CA ASN A 122 -11.09 18.32 -27.46
C ASN A 122 -12.00 17.95 -26.28
N ARG A 123 -11.53 18.20 -25.06
CA ARG A 123 -12.35 18.12 -23.85
C ARG A 123 -12.94 19.49 -23.54
N GLY A 124 -14.25 19.55 -23.35
CA GLY A 124 -14.92 20.74 -22.83
C GLY A 124 -14.54 21.01 -21.37
N GLU A 125 -14.94 22.17 -20.84
CA GLU A 125 -14.69 22.62 -19.47
C GLU A 125 -15.00 21.54 -18.41
N GLN A 126 -16.14 20.86 -18.56
CA GLN A 126 -16.54 19.79 -17.65
C GLN A 126 -15.56 18.60 -17.68
N GLY A 127 -15.07 18.22 -18.87
CA GLY A 127 -14.08 17.15 -19.03
C GLY A 127 -12.71 17.54 -18.48
N LEU A 128 -12.33 18.82 -18.60
CA LEU A 128 -11.11 19.37 -18.01
C LEU A 128 -11.19 19.39 -16.48
N ARG A 129 -12.31 19.86 -15.90
CA ARG A 129 -12.53 19.82 -14.45
C ARG A 129 -12.51 18.40 -13.90
N LYS A 130 -13.14 17.45 -14.59
CA LYS A 130 -13.11 16.03 -14.19
C LYS A 130 -11.69 15.48 -14.20
N ALA A 131 -10.95 15.69 -15.29
CA ALA A 131 -9.57 15.25 -15.39
C ALA A 131 -8.67 15.91 -14.33
N ALA A 132 -8.93 17.19 -14.01
CA ALA A 132 -8.20 17.92 -12.98
C ALA A 132 -8.42 17.34 -11.58
N ALA A 133 -9.68 17.05 -11.25
CA ALA A 133 -10.03 16.37 -10.00
C ALA A 133 -9.39 14.99 -9.93
N GLU A 134 -9.48 14.19 -10.99
CA GLU A 134 -8.85 12.86 -11.07
C GLU A 134 -7.32 12.92 -10.89
N GLN A 135 -6.65 13.90 -11.50
CA GLN A 135 -5.22 14.08 -11.35
C GLN A 135 -4.85 14.54 -9.94
N GLY A 136 -5.62 15.47 -9.37
CA GLY A 136 -5.44 15.91 -7.99
C GLY A 136 -5.59 14.78 -6.97
N VAL A 137 -6.55 13.88 -7.18
CA VAL A 137 -6.69 12.64 -6.39
C VAL A 137 -5.40 11.83 -6.45
N ARG A 138 -4.86 11.63 -7.65
CA ARG A 138 -3.63 10.84 -7.87
C ARG A 138 -2.42 11.49 -7.21
N ASP A 139 -2.23 12.80 -7.35
CA ASP A 139 -1.06 13.49 -6.81
C ASP A 139 -1.09 13.49 -5.27
N ALA A 140 -2.26 13.76 -4.68
CA ALA A 140 -2.45 13.68 -3.23
C ALA A 140 -2.25 12.25 -2.71
N ALA A 141 -2.79 11.25 -3.42
CA ALA A 141 -2.60 9.84 -3.14
C ALA A 141 -1.11 9.47 -3.13
N ALA A 142 -0.41 9.84 -4.19
CA ALA A 142 1.00 9.56 -4.40
C ALA A 142 1.87 10.21 -3.30
N ALA A 143 1.58 11.46 -2.92
CA ALA A 143 2.28 12.13 -1.84
C ALA A 143 2.06 11.46 -0.48
N ALA A 144 0.82 11.06 -0.16
CA ALA A 144 0.50 10.37 1.10
C ALA A 144 1.15 8.98 1.16
N ALA A 145 1.03 8.22 0.07
CA ALA A 145 1.67 6.93 -0.12
C ALA A 145 3.19 6.98 0.10
N ARG A 146 3.89 7.90 -0.57
CA ARG A 146 5.36 8.03 -0.46
C ARG A 146 5.79 8.35 0.97
N ARG A 147 5.09 9.26 1.65
CA ARG A 147 5.38 9.58 3.07
C ARG A 147 5.23 8.34 3.96
N ALA A 148 4.13 7.60 3.82
CA ALA A 148 3.89 6.39 4.59
C ALA A 148 4.97 5.32 4.31
N ALA A 149 5.30 5.08 3.04
CA ALA A 149 6.35 4.13 2.66
C ALA A 149 7.70 4.47 3.29
N VAL A 150 8.11 5.75 3.27
CA VAL A 150 9.36 6.22 3.87
C VAL A 150 9.35 6.05 5.39
N GLU A 151 8.27 6.46 6.07
CA GLU A 151 8.16 6.36 7.54
C GLU A 151 8.26 4.91 8.02
N HIS A 152 7.56 4.00 7.34
CA HIS A 152 7.58 2.60 7.74
C HIS A 152 8.92 1.93 7.42
N ALA A 153 9.55 2.26 6.28
CA ALA A 153 10.88 1.75 5.94
C ALA A 153 11.95 2.24 6.93
N ALA A 154 11.88 3.51 7.35
CA ALA A 154 12.76 4.06 8.37
C ALA A 154 12.61 3.34 9.71
N THR A 155 11.36 3.02 10.10
CA THR A 155 11.08 2.24 11.32
C THR A 155 11.74 0.86 11.27
N ASP A 156 11.53 0.11 10.18
CA ASP A 156 12.10 -1.23 10.06
C ASP A 156 13.64 -1.19 9.97
N ALA A 157 14.22 -0.20 9.28
CA ALA A 157 15.67 -0.04 9.19
C ALA A 157 16.32 0.27 10.55
N ALA A 158 15.70 1.15 11.35
CA ALA A 158 16.16 1.44 12.71
C ALA A 158 16.06 0.20 13.62
N GLU A 159 15.01 -0.61 13.46
CA GLU A 159 14.88 -1.87 14.18
C GLU A 159 15.92 -2.92 13.73
N ASP A 160 16.25 -2.98 12.44
CA ASP A 160 17.30 -3.88 11.93
C ASP A 160 18.70 -3.48 12.40
N GLU A 161 18.98 -2.18 12.57
CA GLU A 161 20.21 -1.69 13.18
C GLU A 161 20.31 -2.12 14.66
N LEU A 162 19.19 -2.10 15.39
CA LEU A 162 19.15 -2.46 16.81
C LEU A 162 19.17 -3.97 17.08
N TYR A 163 18.44 -4.75 16.28
CA TYR A 163 18.21 -6.19 16.54
C TYR A 163 18.93 -7.12 15.57
N GLY A 164 19.54 -6.59 14.52
CA GLY A 164 20.14 -7.35 13.42
C GLY A 164 19.13 -7.68 12.32
N ALA A 165 19.57 -7.51 11.06
CA ALA A 165 18.77 -7.85 9.89
C ALA A 165 18.38 -9.34 9.89
N GLY A 166 17.07 -9.62 9.78
CA GLY A 166 16.53 -10.99 9.80
C GLY A 166 16.47 -11.66 11.17
N CYS A 167 17.09 -11.08 12.20
CA CYS A 167 17.00 -11.56 13.57
C CYS A 167 15.72 -11.05 14.21
N ARG A 168 14.90 -11.89 14.85
CA ARG A 168 13.63 -11.48 15.49
C ARG A 168 13.83 -10.62 16.75
N GLY A 169 15.06 -10.46 17.23
CA GLY A 169 15.40 -9.67 18.44
C GLY A 169 15.08 -10.36 19.77
N GLY A 170 14.65 -11.62 19.74
CA GLY A 170 14.40 -12.45 20.93
C GLY A 170 15.41 -13.59 21.11
N HIS A 171 16.55 -13.51 20.43
CA HIS A 171 17.58 -14.55 20.46
C HIS A 171 18.51 -14.30 21.65
N VAL A 172 18.72 -15.32 22.47
CA VAL A 172 19.81 -15.34 23.46
C VAL A 172 21.14 -15.42 22.68
N PRO A 173 22.21 -14.71 23.08
CA PRO A 173 23.52 -14.82 22.43
C PRO A 173 23.97 -16.29 22.39
N ALA A 174 24.70 -16.67 21.34
CA ALA A 174 25.34 -17.99 21.32
C ALA A 174 26.44 -18.02 22.39
N ASP A 175 26.43 -19.07 23.21
CA ASP A 175 27.41 -19.34 24.27
C ASP A 175 28.86 -19.33 23.77
#